data_AF-A0A9N8ZZ95-F1
#
_entry.id   AF-A0A9N8ZZ95-F1
#
_cell.length_a   1.000
_cell.length_b   1.000
_cell.length_c   1.000
_cell.angle_alpha   90.00
_cell.angle_beta   90.00
_cell.angle_gamma   90.00
#
_symmetry.space_group_name_H-M   'P 1'
#
loop_
_entity.id
_entity.type
_entity.pdbx_description
1 polymer ?
#
loop_
_entity_poly.entity_id
_entity_poly.type
_entity_poly.pdbx_seq_one_letter_code
_entity_poly.pdbx_strand_id
1 'polypeptide(L)'
;MPRRKKRQQQISRIPRKQGRFETQKKISEVIEIDEAINKTYEDIRENVKEAITKVGNIKKRSYTGTSRSTIWRKKKNKTNEMMDISFNIEIPTTLPLLLQPSQDIIQDPISPIDTRISLHTRLEEVNEQCIITKSSKANIPTYDYLRLLSINRFISLLLDGKNKMDASIQVARSVWNKGDYKARCIRKWGDYFIQTGELFIDHQGKHKKLIGLFEDNSFSINCQSWLQQQKPELRSPKALKIYIEGTLLPTLEYIKKDTISESTCKNYMKMWGYMYNEKRKGVYYDGHERPDVVIYRKEWLKRMFTYKKHMKNFENDNVIESQLKPELVQVTHDECHFYANDRQRKIWTIENEEILYSKYPGRSIMVSAFICPCHGLLRLSDEQLLTNPHIKYKETFVLRSTQTDGYWKSEHMLDQV
;
A
#
# COMPACT_ATOMS: atom_id res chain seq x y z
N MET A 1 40.11 -51.89 -24.12
CA MET A 1 39.14 -51.29 -23.16
C MET A 1 39.48 -49.82 -22.94
N PRO A 2 38.53 -48.87 -23.05
CA PRO A 2 38.86 -47.45 -22.93
C PRO A 2 39.10 -47.09 -21.46
N ARG A 3 40.19 -46.35 -21.19
CA ARG A 3 40.57 -45.89 -19.84
C ARG A 3 39.57 -44.86 -19.31
N ARG A 4 39.04 -45.11 -18.10
CA ARG A 4 38.14 -44.20 -17.37
C ARG A 4 38.80 -42.85 -17.11
N LYS A 5 38.06 -41.76 -17.31
CA LYS A 5 38.53 -40.37 -17.07
C LYS A 5 38.69 -40.11 -15.56
N LYS A 6 39.60 -39.21 -15.15
CA LYS A 6 39.88 -38.84 -13.73
C LYS A 6 38.61 -38.57 -12.90
N ARG A 7 37.59 -37.95 -13.50
CA ARG A 7 36.29 -37.66 -12.86
C ARG A 7 35.49 -38.93 -12.51
N GLN A 8 35.58 -39.98 -13.32
CA GLN A 8 34.92 -41.26 -13.05
C GLN A 8 35.61 -42.06 -11.96
N GLN A 9 36.92 -41.85 -11.75
CA GLN A 9 37.68 -42.46 -10.65
C GLN A 9 37.40 -41.79 -9.30
N GLN A 10 37.01 -40.51 -9.30
CA GLN A 10 36.61 -39.77 -8.09
C GLN A 10 35.24 -40.20 -7.58
N ILE A 11 34.27 -40.44 -8.48
CA ILE A 11 32.89 -40.81 -8.09
C ILE A 11 32.84 -42.20 -7.43
N SER A 12 33.73 -43.12 -7.82
CA SER A 12 33.80 -44.46 -7.21
C SER A 12 34.35 -44.47 -5.76
N ARG A 13 34.87 -43.35 -5.26
CA ARG A 13 35.43 -43.23 -3.90
C ARG A 13 34.48 -42.58 -2.89
N ILE A 14 33.27 -42.18 -3.29
CA ILE A 14 32.30 -41.53 -2.41
C ILE A 14 31.31 -42.58 -1.88
N PRO A 15 31.22 -42.81 -0.56
CA PRO A 15 30.24 -43.74 -0.01
C PRO A 15 28.82 -43.23 -0.26
N ARG A 16 27.97 -44.07 -0.85
CA ARG A 16 26.54 -43.76 -1.04
C ARG A 16 25.84 -43.77 0.32
N LYS A 17 25.24 -42.65 0.72
CA LYS A 17 24.36 -42.58 1.91
C LYS A 17 23.21 -43.58 1.73
N GLN A 18 23.10 -44.54 2.64
CA GLN A 18 21.92 -45.39 2.75
C GLN A 18 20.76 -44.56 3.30
N GLY A 19 19.66 -44.49 2.55
CA GLY A 19 18.40 -43.93 3.06
C GLY A 19 17.81 -44.85 4.11
N ARG A 20 17.44 -44.30 5.27
CA ARG A 20 16.68 -45.01 6.31
C ARG A 20 15.21 -45.01 5.90
N PHE A 21 14.64 -46.19 5.65
CA PHE A 21 13.19 -46.39 5.63
C PHE A 21 12.69 -46.38 7.09
N GLU A 22 11.76 -45.48 7.42
CA GLU A 22 11.10 -45.47 8.74
C GLU A 22 9.82 -46.32 8.71
N THR A 23 9.59 -47.08 9.77
CA THR A 23 8.46 -48.02 9.92
C THR A 23 7.11 -47.30 10.06
N GLN A 24 6.03 -47.86 9.48
CA GLN A 24 4.66 -47.30 9.47
C GLN A 24 4.14 -46.78 10.83
N LYS A 25 4.58 -47.38 11.95
CA LYS A 25 4.19 -46.95 13.30
C LYS A 25 4.69 -45.55 13.69
N LYS A 26 5.85 -45.15 13.16
CA LYS A 26 6.40 -43.78 13.30
C LYS A 26 5.62 -42.78 12.45
N ILE A 27 5.14 -43.21 11.28
CA ILE A 27 4.38 -42.36 10.37
C ILE A 27 3.01 -42.04 10.99
N SER A 28 2.34 -43.02 11.61
CA SER A 28 1.07 -42.77 12.31
C SER A 28 1.20 -41.82 13.51
N GLU A 29 2.27 -41.95 14.32
CA GLU A 29 2.53 -41.02 15.42
C GLU A 29 2.86 -39.59 14.92
N VAL A 30 3.56 -39.46 13.79
CA VAL A 30 3.83 -38.16 13.16
C VAL A 30 2.55 -37.52 12.62
N ILE A 31 1.62 -38.31 12.06
CA ILE A 31 0.34 -37.80 11.55
C ILE A 31 -0.55 -37.29 12.69
N GLU A 32 -0.66 -38.01 13.82
CA GLU A 32 -1.43 -37.54 14.98
C GLU A 32 -0.83 -36.26 15.60
N ILE A 33 0.50 -36.15 15.61
CA ILE A 33 1.20 -34.93 16.07
C ILE A 33 0.93 -33.76 15.11
N ASP A 34 0.97 -33.99 13.79
CA ASP A 34 0.66 -32.96 12.78
C ASP A 34 -0.79 -32.48 12.85
N GLU A 35 -1.76 -33.37 13.12
CA GLU A 35 -3.16 -32.98 13.31
C GLU A 35 -3.37 -32.14 14.57
N ALA A 36 -2.71 -32.49 15.68
CA ALA A 36 -2.76 -31.72 16.92
C ALA A 36 -2.09 -30.33 16.76
N ILE A 37 -1.01 -30.25 15.99
CA ILE A 37 -0.31 -29.01 15.65
C ILE A 37 -1.19 -28.12 14.76
N ASN A 38 -1.81 -28.67 13.71
CA ASN A 38 -2.67 -27.89 12.83
C ASN A 38 -3.88 -27.31 13.56
N LYS A 39 -4.44 -28.04 14.52
CA LYS A 39 -5.55 -27.58 15.36
C LYS A 39 -5.14 -26.40 16.26
N THR A 40 -3.95 -26.47 16.87
CA THR A 40 -3.42 -25.35 17.68
C THR A 40 -3.02 -24.14 16.84
N TYR A 41 -2.54 -24.33 15.61
CA TYR A 41 -2.25 -23.23 14.69
C TYR A 41 -3.50 -22.47 14.23
N GLU A 42 -4.60 -23.17 13.92
CA GLU A 42 -5.86 -22.52 13.54
C GLU A 42 -6.50 -21.76 14.72
N ASP A 43 -6.41 -22.28 15.95
CA ASP A 43 -6.86 -21.55 17.15
C ASP A 43 -6.05 -20.27 17.40
N ILE A 44 -4.73 -20.31 17.22
CA ILE A 44 -3.87 -19.10 17.32
C ILE A 44 -4.21 -18.11 16.21
N ARG A 45 -4.49 -18.59 14.99
CA ARG A 45 -4.82 -17.76 13.83
C ARG A 45 -6.15 -17.04 14.01
N GLU A 46 -7.17 -17.72 14.54
CA GLU A 46 -8.46 -17.10 14.89
C GLU A 46 -8.31 -16.05 15.99
N ASN A 47 -7.55 -16.35 17.06
CA ASN A 47 -7.26 -15.39 18.14
C ASN A 47 -6.51 -14.14 17.63
N VAL A 48 -5.58 -14.29 16.68
CA VAL A 48 -4.85 -13.17 16.06
C VAL A 48 -5.76 -12.36 15.12
N LYS A 49 -6.64 -13.00 14.34
CA LYS A 49 -7.66 -12.28 13.55
C LYS A 49 -8.59 -11.47 14.45
N GLU A 50 -9.05 -12.05 15.54
CA GLU A 50 -9.93 -11.38 16.50
C GLU A 50 -9.23 -10.18 17.16
N ALA A 51 -7.95 -10.31 17.51
CA ALA A 51 -7.14 -9.20 17.99
C ALA A 51 -6.94 -8.10 16.92
N ILE A 52 -6.71 -8.46 15.66
CA ILE A 52 -6.54 -7.51 14.55
C ILE A 52 -7.86 -6.77 14.25
N THR A 53 -9.02 -7.43 14.34
CA THR A 53 -10.32 -6.77 14.18
C THR A 53 -10.64 -5.80 15.33
N LYS A 54 -10.17 -6.09 16.56
CA LYS A 54 -10.27 -5.18 17.71
C LYS A 54 -9.35 -3.95 17.57
N VAL A 55 -8.17 -4.09 16.96
CA VAL A 55 -7.23 -2.96 16.70
C VAL A 55 -7.59 -2.17 15.42
N GLY A 56 -8.26 -2.79 14.44
CA GLY A 56 -8.62 -2.19 13.15
C GLY A 56 -9.82 -1.23 13.15
N ASN A 57 -10.51 -1.04 14.27
CA ASN A 57 -11.67 -0.14 14.38
C ASN A 57 -11.31 1.34 14.58
N ILE A 58 -10.29 1.83 13.86
CA ILE A 58 -10.19 3.27 13.58
C ILE A 58 -11.24 3.55 12.50
N LYS A 59 -12.46 3.90 12.93
CA LYS A 59 -13.51 4.43 12.04
C LYS A 59 -12.88 5.44 11.08
N LYS A 60 -12.90 5.15 9.77
CA LYS A 60 -12.67 6.17 8.74
C LYS A 60 -13.51 7.39 9.12
N ARG A 61 -12.89 8.57 9.19
CA ARG A 61 -13.59 9.83 9.49
C ARG A 61 -14.72 10.01 8.49
N SER A 62 -15.95 9.70 8.90
CA SER A 62 -17.16 10.04 8.15
C SER A 62 -17.40 11.53 8.33
N TYR A 63 -17.69 12.23 7.24
CA TYR A 63 -18.02 13.65 7.26
C TYR A 63 -19.15 13.94 8.28
N THR A 64 -18.83 14.68 9.34
CA THR A 64 -19.71 14.92 10.51
C THR A 64 -20.70 16.08 10.29
N GLY A 65 -20.69 16.72 9.12
CA GLY A 65 -21.56 17.87 8.83
C GLY A 65 -21.22 19.15 9.61
N THR A 66 -20.08 19.19 10.30
CA THR A 66 -19.64 20.32 11.13
C THR A 66 -18.77 21.34 10.38
N SER A 67 -18.59 21.20 9.07
CA SER A 67 -17.83 22.19 8.30
C SER A 67 -18.52 23.55 8.31
N ARG A 68 -17.74 24.63 8.41
CA ARG A 68 -18.21 26.02 8.47
C ARG A 68 -19.21 26.37 7.37
N SER A 69 -19.00 25.85 6.16
CA SER A 69 -19.90 26.00 5.00
C SER A 69 -21.27 25.33 5.17
N THR A 70 -21.33 24.19 5.86
CA THR A 70 -22.58 23.44 6.11
C THR A 70 -23.38 24.03 7.26
N ILE A 71 -22.68 24.52 8.30
CA ILE A 71 -23.28 25.30 9.38
C ILE A 71 -23.87 26.61 8.82
N TRP A 72 -23.13 27.31 7.95
CA TRP A 72 -23.61 28.53 7.30
C TRP A 72 -24.86 28.29 6.45
N ARG A 73 -24.89 27.21 5.64
CA ARG A 73 -26.08 26.82 4.86
C ARG A 73 -27.30 26.52 5.73
N LYS A 74 -27.13 25.77 6.83
CA LYS A 74 -28.22 25.48 7.77
C LYS A 74 -28.76 26.75 8.43
N LYS A 75 -27.86 27.67 8.81
CA LYS A 75 -28.25 28.96 9.41
C LYS A 75 -29.02 29.82 8.42
N LYS A 76 -28.61 29.84 7.14
CA LYS A 76 -29.30 30.56 6.06
C LYS A 76 -30.68 29.97 5.73
N ASN A 77 -30.82 28.65 5.71
CA ASN A 77 -32.13 28.02 5.50
C ASN A 77 -33.08 28.32 6.67
N LYS A 78 -32.59 28.30 7.91
CA LYS A 78 -33.40 28.64 9.09
C LYS A 78 -33.84 30.11 9.10
N THR A 79 -33.01 31.04 8.60
CA THR A 79 -33.40 32.44 8.44
C THR A 79 -34.41 32.65 7.31
N ASN A 80 -34.31 31.90 6.22
CA ASN A 80 -35.29 31.96 5.13
C ASN A 80 -36.64 31.37 5.55
N GLU A 81 -36.65 30.25 6.28
CA GLU A 81 -37.88 29.67 6.86
C GLU A 81 -38.54 30.61 7.88
N MET A 82 -37.76 31.44 8.59
CA MET A 82 -38.31 32.48 9.47
C MET A 82 -38.85 33.71 8.72
N MET A 83 -38.31 34.04 7.54
CA MET A 83 -38.78 35.16 6.71
C MET A 83 -40.05 34.82 5.93
N ASP A 84 -40.23 33.55 5.52
CA ASP A 84 -41.43 33.09 4.80
C ASP A 84 -42.70 33.01 5.69
N ILE A 85 -42.55 33.09 7.03
CA ILE A 85 -43.69 33.11 7.98
C ILE A 85 -44.28 34.53 8.14
N SER A 86 -43.59 35.57 7.66
CA SER A 86 -44.01 36.95 7.87
C SER A 86 -43.85 37.78 6.60
N PHE A 87 -44.71 37.60 5.59
CA PHE A 87 -45.12 38.66 4.65
C PHE A 87 -46.21 38.11 3.70
N ASN A 88 -47.48 38.22 4.11
CA ASN A 88 -48.62 38.15 3.21
C ASN A 88 -49.06 39.59 2.90
N ILE A 89 -48.77 40.07 1.69
CA ILE A 89 -49.47 41.23 1.09
C ILE A 89 -49.74 40.90 -0.39
N GLU A 90 -50.98 41.10 -0.80
CA GLU A 90 -51.57 40.77 -2.10
C GLU A 90 -51.41 41.87 -3.17
N ILE A 91 -51.13 41.43 -4.43
CA ILE A 91 -51.70 41.86 -5.75
C ILE A 91 -51.27 43.26 -6.30
N PRO A 92 -51.18 43.57 -7.64
CA PRO A 92 -51.84 42.94 -8.81
C PRO A 92 -51.06 42.65 -10.11
N THR A 93 -51.75 41.81 -10.88
CA THR A 93 -51.78 41.53 -12.32
C THR A 93 -51.66 42.76 -13.25
N THR A 94 -50.83 42.68 -14.29
CA THR A 94 -51.16 43.07 -15.69
C THR A 94 -50.08 42.57 -16.67
N LEU A 95 -50.53 42.02 -17.80
CA LEU A 95 -49.76 41.64 -18.99
C LEU A 95 -49.51 42.87 -19.89
N PRO A 96 -48.52 42.83 -20.80
CA PRO A 96 -48.91 42.67 -22.21
C PRO A 96 -48.01 41.72 -23.04
N LEU A 97 -48.64 41.07 -24.03
CA LEU A 97 -48.06 40.32 -25.13
C LEU A 97 -47.17 41.20 -26.04
N LEU A 98 -46.13 40.62 -26.66
CA LEU A 98 -46.08 40.36 -28.12
C LEU A 98 -44.72 39.80 -28.61
N LEU A 99 -44.85 38.87 -29.58
CA LEU A 99 -43.97 38.53 -30.71
C LEU A 99 -42.74 37.59 -30.52
N GLN A 100 -42.92 36.34 -30.97
CA GLN A 100 -41.92 35.56 -31.74
C GLN A 100 -42.37 35.55 -33.22
N PRO A 101 -41.53 35.22 -34.24
CA PRO A 101 -41.16 33.81 -34.54
C PRO A 101 -39.72 33.65 -35.16
N SER A 102 -38.94 32.61 -34.81
CA SER A 102 -38.82 31.24 -35.41
C SER A 102 -37.56 31.06 -36.29
N GLN A 103 -36.81 29.98 -36.08
CA GLN A 103 -36.54 28.97 -37.11
C GLN A 103 -36.27 27.61 -36.44
N ASP A 104 -37.21 26.71 -36.65
CA ASP A 104 -37.25 25.33 -36.19
C ASP A 104 -36.30 24.44 -37.00
N ILE A 105 -35.57 23.56 -36.33
CA ILE A 105 -35.07 22.31 -36.93
C ILE A 105 -36.13 21.25 -36.63
N ILE A 106 -36.84 20.84 -37.67
CA ILE A 106 -37.86 19.81 -37.64
C ILE A 106 -37.18 18.46 -37.31
N GLN A 107 -37.55 17.85 -36.19
CA GLN A 107 -37.44 16.40 -35.99
C GLN A 107 -38.86 15.85 -35.97
N ASP A 108 -39.13 14.87 -36.83
CA ASP A 108 -40.43 14.21 -36.95
C ASP A 108 -40.86 13.57 -35.62
N PRO A 109 -42.17 13.58 -35.29
CA PRO A 109 -42.67 13.01 -34.05
C PRO A 109 -42.54 11.48 -34.05
N ILE A 110 -41.62 10.97 -33.23
CA ILE A 110 -41.44 9.54 -32.94
C ILE A 110 -42.74 9.01 -32.32
N SER A 111 -43.21 7.85 -32.80
CA SER A 111 -44.47 7.27 -32.35
C SER A 111 -44.44 6.88 -30.85
N PRO A 112 -45.58 6.89 -30.13
CA PRO A 112 -45.66 6.44 -28.74
C PRO A 112 -45.23 4.98 -28.52
N ILE A 113 -45.20 4.17 -29.58
CA ILE A 113 -44.82 2.76 -29.55
C ILE A 113 -43.29 2.62 -29.54
N ASP A 114 -42.59 3.39 -30.37
CA ASP A 114 -41.11 3.37 -30.45
C ASP A 114 -40.44 3.87 -29.17
N THR A 115 -41.06 4.85 -28.51
CA THR A 115 -40.61 5.34 -27.19
C THR A 115 -40.76 4.30 -26.09
N ARG A 116 -41.84 3.50 -26.12
CA ARG A 116 -42.04 2.41 -25.15
C ARG A 116 -41.05 1.26 -25.36
N ILE A 117 -40.80 0.86 -26.60
CA ILE A 117 -39.82 -0.18 -26.95
C ILE A 117 -38.42 0.25 -26.49
N SER A 118 -38.03 1.50 -26.75
CA SER A 118 -36.76 2.08 -26.30
C SER A 118 -36.60 2.05 -24.77
N LEU A 119 -37.66 2.35 -24.02
CA LEU A 119 -37.63 2.30 -22.55
C LEU A 119 -37.51 0.87 -22.00
N HIS A 120 -38.12 -0.13 -22.64
CA HIS A 120 -37.96 -1.54 -22.27
C HIS A 120 -36.50 -1.99 -22.46
N THR A 121 -35.88 -1.65 -23.59
CA THR A 121 -34.46 -1.95 -23.84
C THR A 121 -33.56 -1.29 -22.79
N ARG A 122 -33.78 -0.01 -22.46
CA ARG A 122 -33.01 0.68 -21.42
C ARG A 122 -33.24 0.09 -20.02
N LEU A 123 -34.42 -0.45 -19.73
CA LEU A 123 -34.69 -1.12 -18.45
C LEU A 123 -33.90 -2.43 -18.33
N GLU A 124 -33.80 -3.21 -19.41
CA GLU A 124 -32.99 -4.43 -19.47
C GLU A 124 -31.50 -4.12 -19.27
N GLU A 125 -30.97 -3.10 -19.95
CA GLU A 125 -29.58 -2.65 -19.79
C GLU A 125 -29.26 -2.23 -18.33
N VAL A 126 -30.15 -1.49 -17.66
CA VAL A 126 -29.95 -1.12 -16.24
C VAL A 126 -29.99 -2.36 -15.35
N ASN A 127 -30.87 -3.32 -15.63
CA ASN A 127 -30.95 -4.56 -14.87
C ASN A 127 -29.66 -5.38 -15.00
N GLU A 128 -29.09 -5.51 -16.20
CA GLU A 128 -27.80 -6.16 -16.41
C GLU A 128 -26.68 -5.45 -15.66
N GLN A 129 -26.60 -4.13 -15.75
CA GLN A 129 -25.62 -3.34 -14.99
C GLN A 129 -25.78 -3.57 -13.47
N CYS A 130 -27.01 -3.63 -12.97
CA CYS A 130 -27.31 -3.94 -11.56
C CYS A 130 -26.93 -5.37 -11.17
N ILE A 131 -27.08 -6.38 -12.03
CA ILE A 131 -26.69 -7.77 -11.76
C ILE A 131 -25.16 -7.91 -11.73
N ILE A 132 -24.47 -7.30 -12.70
CA ILE A 132 -22.99 -7.26 -12.75
C ILE A 132 -22.43 -6.62 -11.47
N THR A 133 -23.10 -5.61 -10.91
CA THR A 133 -22.67 -4.99 -9.65
C THR A 133 -22.82 -5.90 -8.41
N LYS A 134 -23.69 -6.93 -8.45
CA LYS A 134 -23.89 -7.87 -7.33
C LYS A 134 -22.97 -9.08 -7.38
N SER A 135 -22.60 -9.56 -8.59
CA SER A 135 -21.78 -10.77 -8.74
C SER A 135 -20.28 -10.50 -8.83
N SER A 136 -19.88 -9.31 -9.31
CA SER A 136 -18.47 -8.95 -9.37
C SER A 136 -17.97 -8.52 -7.98
N LYS A 137 -16.82 -9.04 -7.56
CA LYS A 137 -16.03 -8.55 -6.41
C LYS A 137 -15.49 -7.11 -6.61
N ALA A 138 -16.12 -6.32 -7.50
CA ALA A 138 -15.76 -4.94 -7.76
C ALA A 138 -16.47 -4.05 -6.73
N ASN A 139 -15.70 -3.34 -5.91
CA ASN A 139 -16.18 -2.35 -4.95
C ASN A 139 -16.76 -1.13 -5.70
N ILE A 140 -17.96 -1.26 -6.26
CA ILE A 140 -18.68 -0.12 -6.84
C ILE A 140 -19.12 0.79 -5.69
N PRO A 141 -18.87 2.11 -5.75
CA PRO A 141 -19.29 3.02 -4.70
C PRO A 141 -20.79 2.87 -4.43
N THR A 142 -21.19 2.72 -3.16
CA THR A 142 -22.60 2.59 -2.74
C THR A 142 -23.51 3.66 -3.37
N TYR A 143 -22.94 4.84 -3.63
CA TYR A 143 -23.63 5.94 -4.30
C TYR A 143 -24.03 5.61 -5.75
N ASP A 144 -23.14 5.05 -6.56
CA ASP A 144 -23.42 4.73 -7.97
C ASP A 144 -24.42 3.57 -8.10
N TYR A 145 -24.36 2.61 -7.19
CA TYR A 145 -25.39 1.58 -7.06
C TYR A 145 -26.78 2.17 -6.79
N LEU A 146 -26.88 3.09 -5.82
CA LEU A 146 -28.15 3.77 -5.52
C LEU A 146 -28.65 4.60 -6.71
N ARG A 147 -27.74 5.15 -7.55
CA ARG A 147 -28.10 5.87 -8.77
C ARG A 147 -28.71 4.93 -9.82
N LEU A 148 -28.07 3.79 -10.09
CA LEU A 148 -28.60 2.78 -11.01
C LEU A 148 -29.98 2.28 -10.55
N LEU A 149 -30.12 1.96 -9.26
CA LEU A 149 -31.41 1.55 -8.68
C LEU A 149 -32.50 2.63 -8.85
N SER A 150 -32.11 3.90 -8.73
CA SER A 150 -33.04 5.02 -8.93
C SER A 150 -33.46 5.18 -10.38
N ILE A 151 -32.55 5.01 -11.33
CA ILE A 151 -32.83 5.07 -12.77
C ILE A 151 -33.73 3.89 -13.16
N ASN A 152 -33.43 2.68 -12.68
CA ASN A 152 -34.24 1.49 -12.90
C ASN A 152 -35.70 1.70 -12.49
N ARG A 153 -35.90 2.15 -11.23
CA ARG A 153 -37.24 2.39 -10.68
C ARG A 153 -37.92 3.57 -11.37
N PHE A 154 -37.16 4.58 -11.79
CA PHE A 154 -37.69 5.70 -12.56
C PHE A 154 -38.22 5.23 -13.93
N ILE A 155 -37.45 4.46 -14.70
CA ILE A 155 -37.87 3.91 -16.01
C ILE A 155 -39.09 2.99 -15.85
N SER A 156 -39.10 2.14 -14.82
CA SER A 156 -40.23 1.24 -14.54
C SER A 156 -41.53 2.02 -14.33
N LEU A 157 -41.49 3.10 -13.55
CA LEU A 157 -42.66 3.95 -13.30
C LEU A 157 -43.12 4.72 -14.55
N LEU A 158 -42.21 5.01 -15.49
CA LEU A 158 -42.58 5.60 -16.79
C LEU A 158 -43.31 4.59 -17.68
N LEU A 159 -42.89 3.32 -17.66
CA LEU A 159 -43.57 2.24 -18.39
C LEU A 159 -44.99 1.99 -17.86
N ASP A 160 -45.16 2.11 -16.54
CA ASP A 160 -46.45 2.08 -15.83
C ASP A 160 -47.36 3.29 -16.15
N GLY A 161 -46.89 4.24 -16.98
CA GLY A 161 -47.65 5.41 -17.42
C GLY A 161 -47.66 6.58 -16.44
N LYS A 162 -46.78 6.60 -15.43
CA LYS A 162 -46.68 7.75 -14.53
C LYS A 162 -45.92 8.91 -15.16
N ASN A 163 -46.32 10.12 -14.78
CA ASN A 163 -45.61 11.34 -15.17
C ASN A 163 -44.17 11.35 -14.65
N LYS A 164 -43.24 11.90 -15.45
CA LYS A 164 -41.81 12.04 -15.06
C LYS A 164 -41.63 12.76 -13.71
N MET A 165 -42.47 13.74 -13.42
CA MET A 165 -42.41 14.48 -12.15
C MET A 165 -42.74 13.57 -10.96
N ASP A 166 -43.90 12.92 -10.99
CA ASP A 166 -44.39 12.09 -9.90
C ASP A 166 -43.51 10.85 -9.68
N ALA A 167 -43.07 10.21 -10.78
CA ALA A 167 -42.15 9.08 -10.75
C ALA A 167 -40.84 9.46 -10.04
N SER A 168 -40.25 10.61 -10.41
CA SER A 168 -38.99 11.06 -9.81
C SER A 168 -39.10 11.45 -8.33
N ILE A 169 -40.23 12.02 -7.90
CA ILE A 169 -40.50 12.36 -6.49
C ILE A 169 -40.69 11.07 -5.68
N GLN A 170 -41.43 10.10 -6.22
CA GLN A 170 -41.64 8.81 -5.56
C GLN A 170 -40.31 8.04 -5.36
N VAL A 171 -39.43 8.04 -6.36
CA VAL A 171 -38.10 7.42 -6.24
C VAL A 171 -37.19 8.20 -5.29
N ALA A 172 -37.20 9.53 -5.32
CA ALA A 172 -36.42 10.35 -4.40
C ALA A 172 -36.78 10.10 -2.92
N ARG A 173 -38.07 9.95 -2.63
CA ARG A 173 -38.56 9.64 -1.28
C ARG A 173 -38.20 8.22 -0.88
N SER A 174 -38.50 7.23 -1.73
CA SER A 174 -38.32 5.80 -1.39
C SER A 174 -36.86 5.35 -1.31
N VAL A 175 -35.99 5.80 -2.23
CA VAL A 175 -34.59 5.33 -2.30
C VAL A 175 -33.65 6.21 -1.50
N TRP A 176 -33.92 7.52 -1.41
CA TRP A 176 -32.97 8.48 -0.81
C TRP A 176 -33.47 9.17 0.45
N ASN A 177 -34.76 9.05 0.82
CA ASN A 177 -35.39 9.89 1.84
C ASN A 177 -35.11 11.39 1.60
N LYS A 178 -35.22 11.82 0.34
CA LYS A 178 -35.03 13.21 -0.10
C LYS A 178 -36.25 13.72 -0.88
N GLY A 179 -36.36 15.05 -0.98
CA GLY A 179 -37.39 15.74 -1.76
C GLY A 179 -36.91 16.21 -3.14
N ASP A 180 -37.45 17.35 -3.58
CA ASP A 180 -37.45 17.83 -4.96
C ASP A 180 -36.08 17.98 -5.62
N TYR A 181 -35.06 18.37 -4.85
CA TYR A 181 -33.69 18.46 -5.37
C TYR A 181 -33.22 17.11 -5.93
N LYS A 182 -33.48 16.02 -5.20
CA LYS A 182 -33.06 14.68 -5.65
C LYS A 182 -33.93 14.19 -6.79
N ALA A 183 -35.22 14.53 -6.81
CA ALA A 183 -36.10 14.27 -7.94
C ALA A 183 -35.57 14.93 -9.23
N ARG A 184 -35.09 16.19 -9.16
CA ARG A 184 -34.40 16.85 -10.29
C ARG A 184 -33.15 16.09 -10.74
N CYS A 185 -32.31 15.64 -9.79
CA CYS A 185 -31.13 14.84 -10.13
C CYS A 185 -31.51 13.52 -10.80
N ILE A 186 -32.55 12.82 -10.31
CA ILE A 186 -33.03 11.56 -10.89
C ILE A 186 -33.54 11.77 -12.30
N ARG A 187 -34.30 12.84 -12.57
CA ARG A 187 -34.72 13.18 -13.94
C ARG A 187 -33.51 13.43 -14.84
N LYS A 188 -32.54 14.24 -14.40
CA LYS A 188 -31.31 14.49 -15.16
C LYS A 188 -30.53 13.21 -15.46
N TRP A 189 -30.43 12.30 -14.49
CA TRP A 189 -29.75 11.01 -14.67
C TRP A 189 -30.54 10.07 -15.57
N GLY A 190 -31.86 10.00 -15.40
CA GLY A 190 -32.75 9.14 -16.17
C GLY A 190 -32.82 9.59 -17.63
N ASP A 191 -33.03 10.88 -17.89
CA ASP A 191 -33.06 11.42 -19.26
C ASP A 191 -31.72 11.18 -19.98
N TYR A 192 -30.59 11.38 -19.29
CA TYR A 192 -29.26 11.08 -19.85
C TYR A 192 -29.09 9.58 -20.13
N PHE A 193 -29.47 8.71 -19.19
CA PHE A 193 -29.36 7.27 -19.34
C PHE A 193 -30.27 6.74 -20.47
N ILE A 194 -31.47 7.29 -20.63
CA ILE A 194 -32.38 6.92 -21.72
C ILE A 194 -31.74 7.24 -23.07
N GLN A 195 -31.03 8.38 -23.17
CA GLN A 195 -30.34 8.79 -24.39
C GLN A 195 -29.07 7.97 -24.68
N THR A 196 -28.20 7.77 -23.69
CA THR A 196 -26.84 7.23 -23.91
C THR A 196 -26.63 5.79 -23.45
N GLY A 197 -27.43 5.29 -22.50
CA GLY A 197 -27.20 4.00 -21.82
C GLY A 197 -26.12 4.05 -20.72
N GLU A 198 -25.56 5.23 -20.45
CA GLU A 198 -24.48 5.41 -19.49
C GLU A 198 -24.90 6.21 -18.25
N LEU A 199 -24.22 5.98 -17.12
CA LEU A 199 -24.41 6.77 -15.91
C LEU A 199 -23.87 8.19 -16.09
N PHE A 200 -24.72 9.19 -15.84
CA PHE A 200 -24.32 10.60 -15.88
C PHE A 200 -23.10 10.91 -14.97
N ILE A 201 -22.04 11.54 -15.49
CA ILE A 201 -20.90 11.97 -14.68
C ILE A 201 -20.96 13.48 -14.51
N ASP A 202 -20.93 13.95 -13.25
CA ASP A 202 -20.86 15.39 -13.00
C ASP A 202 -19.41 15.88 -13.11
N HIS A 203 -19.20 16.90 -13.93
CA HIS A 203 -17.93 17.60 -14.07
C HIS A 203 -17.92 18.92 -13.28
N GLN A 204 -19.01 19.25 -12.56
CA GLN A 204 -19.10 20.47 -11.77
C GLN A 204 -17.97 20.52 -10.72
N GLY A 205 -17.18 21.59 -10.76
CA GLY A 205 -16.02 21.78 -9.89
C GLY A 205 -14.71 21.17 -10.41
N LYS A 206 -14.71 20.47 -11.55
CA LYS A 206 -13.50 19.95 -12.20
C LYS A 206 -12.87 20.90 -13.22
N HIS A 207 -13.13 22.21 -13.11
CA HIS A 207 -12.43 23.19 -13.94
C HIS A 207 -10.99 23.35 -13.43
N LYS A 208 -10.02 22.80 -14.19
CA LYS A 208 -8.62 23.18 -14.03
C LYS A 208 -8.46 24.62 -14.50
N LYS A 209 -8.26 25.54 -13.55
CA LYS A 209 -8.01 26.97 -13.87
C LYS A 209 -6.60 27.22 -14.43
N LEU A 210 -5.70 26.24 -14.31
CA LEU A 210 -4.31 26.30 -14.74
C LEU A 210 -3.95 24.92 -15.32
N ILE A 211 -3.31 24.88 -16.49
CA ILE A 211 -2.66 23.69 -17.03
C ILE A 211 -1.58 23.29 -16.01
N GLY A 212 -1.60 22.04 -15.55
CA GLY A 212 -0.62 21.57 -14.57
C GLY A 212 0.76 21.43 -15.22
N LEU A 213 1.83 21.67 -14.47
CA LEU A 213 3.21 21.53 -14.96
C LEU A 213 3.50 20.15 -15.60
N PHE A 214 2.81 19.10 -15.12
CA PHE A 214 2.89 17.75 -15.69
C PHE A 214 2.34 17.66 -17.14
N GLU A 215 1.36 18.49 -17.48
CA GLU A 215 0.72 18.50 -18.81
C GLU A 215 1.57 19.23 -19.86
N ASP A 216 2.64 19.92 -19.45
CA ASP A 216 3.65 20.43 -20.37
C ASP A 216 4.55 19.27 -20.84
N ASN A 217 4.47 18.97 -22.14
CA ASN A 217 5.28 17.95 -22.80
C ASN A 217 6.78 18.27 -22.68
N SER A 218 7.18 19.53 -22.80
CA SER A 218 8.60 19.94 -22.72
C SER A 218 9.16 19.65 -21.33
N PHE A 219 8.42 20.06 -20.29
CA PHE A 219 8.78 19.77 -18.90
C PHE A 219 8.91 18.26 -18.64
N SER A 220 7.93 17.48 -19.08
CA SER A 220 7.92 16.03 -18.89
C SER A 220 9.09 15.35 -19.61
N ILE A 221 9.39 15.73 -20.85
CA ILE A 221 10.53 15.18 -21.62
C ILE A 221 11.86 15.50 -20.94
N ASN A 222 12.06 16.74 -20.48
CA ASN A 222 13.29 17.12 -19.81
C ASN A 222 13.51 16.36 -18.50
N CYS A 223 12.45 16.21 -17.69
CA CYS A 223 12.53 15.42 -16.46
C CYS A 223 12.84 13.94 -16.72
N GLN A 224 12.19 13.34 -17.72
CA GLN A 224 12.43 11.93 -18.07
C GLN A 224 13.83 11.71 -18.63
N SER A 225 14.29 12.60 -19.52
CA SER A 225 15.65 12.58 -20.08
C SER A 225 16.70 12.68 -18.96
N TRP A 226 16.52 13.61 -18.03
CA TRP A 226 17.40 13.73 -16.87
C TRP A 226 17.41 12.47 -16.00
N LEU A 227 16.24 11.90 -15.69
CA LEU A 227 16.13 10.66 -14.90
C LEU A 227 16.81 9.46 -15.59
N GLN A 228 16.71 9.37 -16.91
CA GLN A 228 17.35 8.30 -17.69
C GLN A 228 18.88 8.43 -17.70
N GLN A 229 19.41 9.65 -17.69
CA GLN A 229 20.87 9.89 -17.58
C GLN A 229 21.43 9.52 -16.20
N GLN A 230 20.60 9.54 -15.16
CA GLN A 230 21.04 9.16 -13.81
C GLN A 230 21.23 7.64 -13.70
N LYS A 231 22.23 7.24 -12.90
CA LYS A 231 22.35 5.86 -12.43
C LYS A 231 21.08 5.47 -11.66
N PRO A 232 20.53 4.25 -11.84
CA PRO A 232 19.33 3.82 -11.14
C PRO A 232 19.38 3.97 -9.61
N GLU A 233 20.56 3.81 -8.99
CA GLU A 233 20.73 3.98 -7.53
C GLU A 233 20.65 5.43 -7.05
N LEU A 234 20.83 6.41 -7.96
CA LEU A 234 20.79 7.83 -7.63
C LEU A 234 19.41 8.45 -7.90
N ARG A 235 18.55 7.75 -8.64
CA ARG A 235 17.19 8.20 -8.92
C ARG A 235 16.39 8.26 -7.62
N SER A 236 15.94 9.46 -7.27
CA SER A 236 15.06 9.68 -6.13
C SER A 236 14.16 10.88 -6.37
N PRO A 237 12.95 10.91 -5.75
CA PRO A 237 12.08 12.07 -5.78
C PRO A 237 12.78 13.35 -5.29
N LYS A 238 13.65 13.20 -4.28
CA LYS A 238 14.49 14.30 -3.76
C LYS A 238 15.49 14.81 -4.79
N ALA A 239 16.19 13.93 -5.50
CA ALA A 239 17.12 14.33 -6.56
C ALA A 239 16.38 15.00 -7.73
N LEU A 240 15.21 14.46 -8.12
CA LEU A 240 14.36 15.05 -9.14
C LEU A 240 13.86 16.44 -8.74
N LYS A 241 13.48 16.63 -7.46
CA LYS A 241 13.11 17.93 -6.91
C LYS A 241 14.22 18.96 -7.10
N ILE A 242 15.45 18.62 -6.70
CA ILE A 242 16.61 19.52 -6.82
C ILE A 242 16.84 19.93 -8.28
N TYR A 243 16.73 18.99 -9.21
CA TYR A 243 16.85 19.27 -10.65
C TYR A 243 15.74 20.19 -11.17
N ILE A 244 14.48 19.92 -10.81
CA ILE A 244 13.33 20.75 -11.23
C ILE A 244 13.49 22.18 -10.72
N GLU A 245 13.79 22.36 -9.44
CA GLU A 245 13.91 23.68 -8.81
C GLU A 245 15.13 24.45 -9.33
N GLY A 246 16.26 23.77 -9.55
CA GLY A 246 17.51 24.42 -9.96
C GLY A 246 17.63 24.69 -11.47
N THR A 247 16.97 23.90 -12.32
CA THR A 247 17.21 23.94 -13.78
C THR A 247 15.94 24.17 -14.59
N LEU A 248 14.80 23.57 -14.21
CA LEU A 248 13.58 23.64 -15.03
C LEU A 248 12.67 24.80 -14.66
N LEU A 249 12.40 25.06 -13.38
CA LEU A 249 11.55 26.19 -12.99
C LEU A 249 12.11 27.54 -13.45
N PRO A 250 13.43 27.83 -13.38
CA PRO A 250 13.98 29.09 -13.86
C PRO A 250 13.87 29.29 -15.38
N THR A 251 13.76 28.22 -16.16
CA THR A 251 13.63 28.30 -17.63
C THR A 251 12.18 28.46 -18.08
N LEU A 252 11.21 28.26 -17.18
CA LEU A 252 9.77 28.36 -17.46
C LEU A 252 9.24 29.73 -17.03
N GLU A 253 9.40 30.74 -17.88
CA GLU A 253 9.02 32.14 -17.60
C GLU A 253 7.52 32.34 -17.25
N TYR A 254 6.66 31.40 -17.65
CA TYR A 254 5.21 31.48 -17.46
C TYR A 254 4.72 30.91 -16.12
N ILE A 255 5.59 30.33 -15.29
CA ILE A 255 5.25 29.72 -13.99
C ILE A 255 5.91 30.49 -12.85
N LYS A 256 5.09 31.15 -12.02
CA LYS A 256 5.56 31.89 -10.82
C LYS A 256 5.81 30.99 -9.59
N LYS A 257 6.08 29.69 -9.81
CA LYS A 257 6.37 28.74 -8.73
C LYS A 257 7.84 28.40 -8.76
N ASP A 258 8.50 28.67 -7.64
CA ASP A 258 9.94 28.43 -7.49
C ASP A 258 10.23 27.10 -6.78
N THR A 259 9.19 26.44 -6.24
CA THR A 259 9.36 25.21 -5.45
C THR A 259 8.32 24.15 -5.77
N ILE A 260 8.75 22.89 -5.58
CA ILE A 260 7.93 21.69 -5.75
C ILE A 260 8.09 20.77 -4.53
N SER A 261 6.99 20.12 -4.13
CA SER A 261 7.06 19.15 -3.04
C SER A 261 7.67 17.82 -3.53
N GLU A 262 8.43 17.16 -2.66
CA GLU A 262 8.99 15.82 -2.97
C GLU A 262 7.87 14.80 -3.28
N SER A 263 6.72 14.93 -2.60
CA SER A 263 5.52 14.13 -2.87
C SER A 263 5.00 14.31 -4.30
N THR A 264 5.08 15.53 -4.84
CA THR A 264 4.71 15.81 -6.24
C THR A 264 5.69 15.14 -7.20
N CYS A 265 7.00 15.27 -6.95
CA CYS A 265 8.03 14.58 -7.74
C CYS A 265 7.85 13.05 -7.73
N LYS A 266 7.51 12.49 -6.56
CA LYS A 266 7.19 11.07 -6.42
C LYS A 266 5.98 10.66 -7.26
N ASN A 267 4.94 11.50 -7.29
CA ASN A 267 3.76 11.24 -8.13
C ASN A 267 4.10 11.33 -9.62
N TYR A 268 4.91 12.32 -10.03
CA TYR A 268 5.37 12.42 -11.42
C TYR A 268 6.18 11.20 -11.85
N MET A 269 7.13 10.75 -11.02
CA MET A 269 7.88 9.52 -11.27
C MET A 269 6.94 8.33 -11.50
N LYS A 270 5.93 8.14 -10.64
CA LYS A 270 4.94 7.08 -10.81
C LYS A 270 4.12 7.21 -12.10
N MET A 271 3.69 8.42 -12.42
CA MET A 271 2.93 8.69 -13.65
C MET A 271 3.76 8.44 -14.90
N TRP A 272 5.08 8.63 -14.85
CA TRP A 272 6.03 8.27 -15.90
C TRP A 272 6.46 6.79 -15.88
N GLY A 273 5.81 5.95 -15.05
CA GLY A 273 6.05 4.51 -15.03
C GLY A 273 7.20 4.05 -14.12
N TYR A 274 7.79 4.93 -13.31
CA TYR A 274 8.78 4.51 -12.31
C TYR A 274 8.11 3.91 -11.08
N MET A 275 8.64 2.78 -10.63
CA MET A 275 8.23 2.09 -9.43
C MET A 275 9.38 2.00 -8.44
N TYR A 276 9.06 2.07 -7.14
CA TYR A 276 10.04 1.88 -6.08
C TYR A 276 9.95 0.44 -5.57
N ASN A 277 10.79 -0.43 -6.13
CA ASN A 277 10.74 -1.86 -5.88
C ASN A 277 12.05 -2.39 -5.28
N GLU A 278 11.93 -3.46 -4.49
CA GLU A 278 13.06 -4.22 -3.98
C GLU A 278 13.37 -5.36 -4.95
N LYS A 279 14.61 -5.43 -5.44
CA LYS A 279 15.03 -6.59 -6.24
C LYS A 279 15.26 -7.77 -5.29
N ARG A 280 14.25 -8.61 -5.11
CA ARG A 280 14.35 -9.82 -4.29
C ARG A 280 15.22 -10.85 -5.01
N LYS A 281 16.34 -11.23 -4.41
CA LYS A 281 17.01 -12.49 -4.75
C LYS A 281 16.09 -13.63 -4.26
N GLY A 282 16.00 -14.72 -5.02
CA GLY A 282 15.19 -15.88 -4.64
C GLY A 282 15.47 -16.32 -3.20
N VAL A 283 14.43 -16.71 -2.46
CA VAL A 283 14.51 -17.05 -1.04
C VAL A 283 15.36 -18.31 -0.88
N TYR A 284 16.41 -18.23 -0.06
CA TYR A 284 17.15 -19.40 0.41
C TYR A 284 16.38 -20.01 1.59
N TYR A 285 15.98 -21.28 1.48
CA TYR A 285 15.36 -21.99 2.59
C TYR A 285 16.48 -22.40 3.55
N ASP A 286 16.68 -21.60 4.60
CA ASP A 286 17.59 -21.98 5.67
C ASP A 286 16.98 -23.17 6.43
N GLY A 287 17.79 -24.19 6.73
CA GLY A 287 17.38 -25.41 7.42
C GLY A 287 16.97 -25.19 8.88
N HIS A 288 16.72 -23.94 9.28
CA HIS A 288 16.22 -23.53 10.59
C HIS A 288 14.88 -24.17 10.95
N GLU A 289 14.07 -24.53 9.97
CA GLU A 289 12.77 -25.18 10.17
C GLU A 289 12.86 -26.71 10.30
N ARG A 290 14.07 -27.29 10.23
CA ARG A 290 14.21 -28.74 10.43
C ARG A 290 13.75 -29.14 11.84
N PRO A 291 13.03 -30.28 11.99
CA PRO A 291 12.47 -30.69 13.27
C PRO A 291 13.49 -30.77 14.42
N ASP A 292 14.70 -31.25 14.14
CA ASP A 292 15.79 -31.35 15.11
C ASP A 292 16.26 -29.97 15.59
N VAL A 293 16.42 -29.02 14.67
CA VAL A 293 16.78 -27.63 14.99
C VAL A 293 15.69 -26.96 15.82
N VAL A 294 14.42 -27.18 15.48
CA VAL A 294 13.28 -26.64 16.22
C VAL A 294 13.23 -27.18 17.65
N ILE A 295 13.44 -28.49 17.83
CA ILE A 295 13.51 -29.13 19.15
C ILE A 295 14.64 -28.51 19.98
N TYR A 296 15.86 -28.42 19.41
CA TYR A 296 17.00 -27.82 20.09
C TYR A 296 16.72 -26.36 20.50
N ARG A 297 16.13 -25.56 19.61
CA ARG A 297 15.77 -24.16 19.92
C ARG A 297 14.76 -24.07 21.05
N LYS A 298 13.78 -24.97 21.13
CA LYS A 298 12.81 -25.03 22.24
C LYS A 298 13.52 -25.29 23.57
N GLU A 299 14.46 -26.24 23.61
CA GLU A 299 15.23 -26.52 24.83
C GLU A 299 16.18 -25.38 25.20
N TRP A 300 16.83 -24.76 24.21
CA TRP A 300 17.65 -23.58 24.42
C TRP A 300 16.84 -22.41 24.98
N LEU A 301 15.64 -22.16 24.45
CA LEU A 301 14.75 -21.11 24.96
C LEU A 301 14.39 -21.34 26.42
N LYS A 302 14.08 -22.58 26.81
CA LYS A 302 13.81 -22.92 28.23
C LYS A 302 14.99 -22.52 29.13
N ARG A 303 16.23 -22.82 28.72
CA ARG A 303 17.45 -22.42 29.46
C ARG A 303 17.66 -20.90 29.44
N MET A 304 17.43 -20.23 28.31
CA MET A 304 17.60 -18.78 28.23
C MET A 304 16.58 -18.04 29.13
N PHE A 305 15.34 -18.55 29.24
CA PHE A 305 14.34 -17.98 30.16
C PHE A 305 14.72 -18.12 31.64
N THR A 306 15.50 -19.12 32.04
CA THR A 306 16.00 -19.19 33.42
C THR A 306 17.04 -18.10 33.68
N TYR A 307 17.95 -17.86 32.74
CA TYR A 307 18.94 -16.79 32.87
C TYR A 307 18.34 -15.39 32.78
N LYS A 308 17.32 -15.20 31.94
CA LYS A 308 16.64 -13.91 31.77
C LYS A 308 16.09 -13.34 33.09
N LYS A 309 15.71 -14.20 34.06
CA LYS A 309 15.25 -13.76 35.39
C LYS A 309 16.32 -13.01 36.19
N HIS A 310 17.60 -13.27 35.89
CA HIS A 310 18.76 -12.63 36.51
C HIS A 310 19.28 -11.44 35.69
N MET A 311 18.70 -11.16 34.54
CA MET A 311 19.12 -10.07 33.64
C MET A 311 18.25 -8.83 33.84
N LYS A 312 18.80 -7.65 33.61
CA LYS A 312 18.04 -6.38 33.53
C LYS A 312 17.18 -6.37 32.25
N ASN A 313 15.96 -5.87 32.36
CA ASN A 313 15.12 -5.59 31.19
C ASN A 313 15.19 -4.09 30.86
N PHE A 314 15.18 -3.75 29.58
CA PHE A 314 15.22 -2.37 29.09
C PHE A 314 13.93 -2.13 28.30
N GLU A 315 13.04 -1.28 28.80
CA GLU A 315 11.76 -0.94 28.16
C GLU A 315 11.65 0.58 28.00
N ASN A 316 11.59 1.06 26.74
CA ASN A 316 11.47 2.49 26.39
C ASN A 316 12.44 3.39 27.20
N ASP A 317 13.73 3.09 27.12
CA ASP A 317 14.84 3.75 27.85
C ASP A 317 14.84 3.61 29.39
N ASN A 318 13.85 2.95 29.98
CA ASN A 318 13.85 2.64 31.41
C ASN A 318 14.51 1.29 31.69
N VAL A 319 15.36 1.27 32.72
CA VAL A 319 16.00 0.04 33.23
C VAL A 319 15.11 -0.57 34.30
N ILE A 320 14.60 -1.77 34.03
CA ILE A 320 13.92 -2.61 35.01
C ILE A 320 14.98 -3.51 35.63
N GLU A 321 15.23 -3.31 36.92
CA GLU A 321 16.21 -4.08 37.69
C GLU A 321 15.89 -5.58 37.71
N SER A 322 16.94 -6.40 37.83
CA SER A 322 16.77 -7.85 37.92
C SER A 322 16.10 -8.23 39.24
N GLN A 323 15.22 -9.23 39.20
CA GLN A 323 14.51 -9.70 40.39
C GLN A 323 15.37 -10.61 41.28
N LEU A 324 16.52 -11.08 40.77
CA LEU A 324 17.34 -12.12 41.39
C LEU A 324 18.85 -11.80 41.32
N LYS A 325 19.58 -12.17 42.37
CA LYS A 325 21.05 -12.12 42.45
C LYS A 325 21.67 -13.53 42.31
N PRO A 326 22.88 -13.69 41.75
CA PRO A 326 23.71 -12.65 41.13
C PRO A 326 23.07 -12.13 39.84
N GLU A 327 23.40 -10.88 39.52
CA GLU A 327 22.98 -10.25 38.27
C GLU A 327 23.77 -10.83 37.10
N LEU A 328 23.09 -11.19 36.02
CA LEU A 328 23.69 -11.69 34.78
C LEU A 328 23.59 -10.63 33.69
N VAL A 329 24.68 -10.49 32.94
CA VAL A 329 24.75 -9.60 31.77
C VAL A 329 24.88 -10.45 30.51
N GLN A 330 23.90 -10.32 29.61
CA GLN A 330 23.99 -10.98 28.30
C GLN A 330 24.93 -10.20 27.39
N VAL A 331 26.04 -10.83 27.03
CA VAL A 331 26.92 -10.35 25.96
C VAL A 331 26.66 -11.21 24.74
N THR A 332 26.30 -10.57 23.63
CA THR A 332 26.08 -11.24 22.33
C THR A 332 27.16 -10.85 21.36
N HIS A 333 27.49 -11.78 20.48
CA HIS A 333 28.48 -11.62 19.42
C HIS A 333 27.82 -11.98 18.09
N ASP A 334 28.11 -11.20 17.05
CA ASP A 334 27.70 -11.51 15.68
C ASP A 334 28.73 -11.03 14.66
N GLU A 335 28.70 -11.64 13.48
CA GLU A 335 29.58 -11.36 12.36
C GLU A 335 28.77 -10.87 11.16
N CYS A 336 29.10 -9.68 10.66
CA CYS A 336 28.49 -9.14 9.46
C CYS A 336 29.51 -9.07 8.31
N HIS A 337 29.06 -9.41 7.11
CA HIS A 337 29.86 -9.32 5.89
C HIS A 337 29.36 -8.15 5.05
N PHE A 338 30.30 -7.29 4.64
CA PHE A 338 30.03 -6.21 3.70
C PHE A 338 30.89 -6.39 2.47
N TYR A 339 30.25 -6.40 1.31
CA TYR A 339 30.91 -6.51 0.03
C TYR A 339 31.00 -5.15 -0.65
N ALA A 340 32.07 -4.90 -1.40
CA ALA A 340 32.29 -3.66 -2.13
C ALA A 340 31.18 -3.37 -3.16
N ASN A 341 30.55 -4.43 -3.68
CA ASN A 341 29.42 -4.32 -4.59
C ASN A 341 28.06 -4.54 -3.90
N ASP A 342 27.98 -4.46 -2.56
CA ASP A 342 26.69 -4.34 -1.88
C ASP A 342 26.07 -2.98 -2.21
N ARG A 343 24.97 -3.00 -2.95
CA ARG A 343 24.26 -1.79 -3.41
C ARG A 343 22.91 -1.65 -2.71
N GLN A 344 22.28 -0.50 -2.92
CA GLN A 344 20.92 -0.26 -2.47
C GLN A 344 19.96 -1.34 -3.00
N ARG A 345 19.26 -2.01 -2.08
CA ARG A 345 18.31 -3.09 -2.43
C ARG A 345 17.02 -2.58 -3.06
N LYS A 346 16.65 -1.34 -2.75
CA LYS A 346 15.43 -0.66 -3.21
C LYS A 346 15.81 0.55 -4.02
N ILE A 347 15.37 0.57 -5.27
CA ILE A 347 15.70 1.62 -6.23
C ILE A 347 14.47 1.96 -7.07
N TRP A 348 14.50 3.13 -7.71
CA TRP A 348 13.44 3.54 -8.64
C TRP A 348 13.75 3.01 -10.03
N THR A 349 12.90 2.11 -10.53
CA THR A 349 13.09 1.41 -11.81
C THR A 349 11.83 1.46 -12.66
N ILE A 350 11.99 1.31 -13.96
CA ILE A 350 10.88 1.10 -14.90
C ILE A 350 10.70 -0.41 -15.11
N GLU A 351 9.48 -0.87 -15.43
CA GLU A 351 9.11 -2.29 -15.54
C GLU A 351 10.02 -3.10 -16.49
N ASN A 352 10.47 -2.48 -17.59
CA ASN A 352 11.31 -3.13 -18.60
C ASN A 352 12.79 -2.73 -18.53
N GLU A 353 13.23 -2.13 -17.42
CA GLU A 353 14.62 -1.72 -17.25
C GLU A 353 15.47 -2.86 -16.67
N GLU A 354 16.28 -3.50 -17.52
CA GLU A 354 17.24 -4.50 -17.09
C GLU A 354 18.51 -3.86 -16.52
N ILE A 355 18.57 -3.77 -15.19
CA ILE A 355 19.77 -3.31 -14.51
C ILE A 355 20.75 -4.47 -14.36
N LEU A 356 21.84 -4.38 -15.11
CA LEU A 356 22.98 -5.29 -14.99
C LEU A 356 23.83 -4.92 -13.78
N TYR A 357 24.12 -5.91 -12.96
CA TYR A 357 25.03 -5.79 -11.83
C TYR A 357 26.28 -6.61 -12.09
N SER A 358 27.39 -6.20 -11.47
CA SER A 358 28.57 -7.04 -11.40
C SER A 358 28.17 -8.39 -10.80
N LYS A 359 28.52 -9.47 -11.50
CA LYS A 359 28.30 -10.84 -11.03
C LYS A 359 29.09 -11.12 -9.75
N TYR A 360 30.25 -10.46 -9.59
CA TYR A 360 31.13 -10.65 -8.46
C TYR A 360 30.79 -9.66 -7.35
N PRO A 361 30.69 -10.10 -6.08
CA PRO A 361 30.40 -9.21 -4.97
C PRO A 361 31.57 -8.24 -4.66
N GLY A 362 32.75 -8.47 -5.23
CA GLY A 362 33.93 -7.63 -5.03
C GLY A 362 34.68 -7.98 -3.75
N ARG A 363 35.58 -7.10 -3.33
CA ARG A 363 36.29 -7.23 -2.04
C ARG A 363 35.29 -7.19 -0.91
N SER A 364 35.56 -7.89 0.18
CA SER A 364 34.65 -7.92 1.32
C SER A 364 35.39 -7.69 2.61
N ILE A 365 34.78 -6.90 3.48
CA ILE A 365 35.18 -6.78 4.87
C ILE A 365 34.23 -7.62 5.72
N MET A 366 34.80 -8.31 6.69
CA MET A 366 34.03 -8.93 7.75
C MET A 366 34.19 -8.10 9.01
N VAL A 367 33.08 -7.80 9.66
CA VAL A 367 33.00 -7.08 10.93
C VAL A 367 32.48 -8.05 11.98
N SER A 368 33.32 -8.37 12.96
CA SER A 368 32.95 -9.16 14.14
C SER A 368 32.78 -8.21 15.31
N ALA A 369 31.68 -8.22 16.07
CA ALA A 369 31.54 -7.34 17.24
C ALA A 369 30.76 -7.93 18.41
N PHE A 370 31.10 -7.48 19.62
CA PHE A 370 30.35 -7.78 20.84
C PHE A 370 29.42 -6.62 21.21
N ILE A 371 28.20 -6.96 21.62
CA ILE A 371 27.18 -6.01 22.05
C ILE A 371 26.57 -6.47 23.38
N CYS A 372 26.43 -5.52 24.31
CA CYS A 372 25.68 -5.69 25.55
C CYS A 372 24.47 -4.75 25.54
N PRO A 373 23.30 -5.17 26.06
CA PRO A 373 22.19 -4.26 26.32
C PRO A 373 22.56 -3.07 27.21
N CYS A 374 23.50 -3.27 28.13
CA CYS A 374 23.94 -2.31 29.14
C CYS A 374 24.86 -1.19 28.63
N HIS A 375 25.74 -1.50 27.68
CA HIS A 375 26.79 -0.58 27.20
C HIS A 375 26.74 -0.36 25.68
N GLY A 376 25.81 -1.01 24.98
CA GLY A 376 25.79 -1.05 23.52
C GLY A 376 26.98 -1.83 22.97
N LEU A 377 27.61 -1.29 21.92
CA LEU A 377 28.82 -1.87 21.34
C LEU A 377 29.95 -1.82 22.39
N LEU A 378 30.54 -2.96 22.70
CA LEU A 378 31.61 -2.98 23.70
C LEU A 378 32.83 -2.22 23.17
N ARG A 379 33.39 -1.35 24.00
CA ARG A 379 34.59 -0.57 23.69
C ARG A 379 35.32 -0.25 24.98
N LEU A 380 36.63 -0.46 24.99
CA LEU A 380 37.45 -0.09 26.14
C LEU A 380 37.85 1.38 26.04
N SER A 381 37.91 2.07 27.19
CA SER A 381 38.60 3.35 27.30
C SER A 381 40.11 3.14 27.24
N ASP A 382 40.87 4.21 26.97
CA ASP A 382 42.35 4.13 26.95
C ASP A 382 42.92 3.69 28.32
N GLU A 383 42.30 4.14 29.41
CA GLU A 383 42.65 3.73 30.77
C GLU A 383 42.37 2.24 31.04
N GLN A 384 41.23 1.73 30.56
CA GLN A 384 40.87 0.32 30.69
C GLN A 384 41.78 -0.58 29.86
N LEU A 385 42.22 -0.11 28.68
CA LEU A 385 43.17 -0.83 27.84
C LEU A 385 44.55 -0.91 28.49
N LEU A 386 45.02 0.19 29.09
CA LEU A 386 46.27 0.21 29.86
C LEU A 386 46.24 -0.76 31.05
N THR A 387 45.08 -0.85 31.71
CA THR A 387 44.88 -1.77 32.84
C THR A 387 44.78 -3.23 32.42
N ASN A 388 44.39 -3.50 31.17
CA ASN A 388 44.20 -4.84 30.61
C ASN A 388 45.11 -5.08 29.39
N PRO A 389 46.44 -5.17 29.58
CA PRO A 389 47.41 -5.25 28.48
C PRO A 389 47.33 -6.56 27.68
N HIS A 390 46.59 -7.56 28.15
CA HIS A 390 46.30 -8.79 27.41
C HIS A 390 45.32 -8.57 26.25
N ILE A 391 44.51 -7.50 26.30
CA ILE A 391 43.57 -7.14 25.25
C ILE A 391 44.30 -6.31 24.19
N LYS A 392 44.42 -6.86 22.98
CA LYS A 392 45.21 -6.25 21.90
C LYS A 392 44.55 -5.05 21.23
N TYR A 393 43.22 -4.97 21.25
CA TYR A 393 42.45 -3.98 20.50
C TYR A 393 41.49 -3.22 21.41
N LYS A 394 41.48 -1.89 21.27
CA LYS A 394 40.59 -0.99 22.01
C LYS A 394 39.12 -1.18 21.60
N GLU A 395 38.90 -1.32 20.30
CA GLU A 395 37.60 -1.61 19.74
C GLU A 395 37.34 -3.13 19.72
N THR A 396 36.16 -3.56 20.17
CA THR A 396 35.74 -4.95 20.01
C THR A 396 35.23 -5.21 18.59
N PHE A 397 35.70 -4.50 17.57
CA PHE A 397 35.43 -4.86 16.19
C PHE A 397 36.70 -5.17 15.42
N VAL A 398 36.77 -6.37 14.87
CA VAL A 398 37.88 -6.77 14.02
C VAL A 398 37.42 -6.70 12.58
N LEU A 399 38.11 -5.89 11.79
CA LEU A 399 37.95 -5.81 10.34
C LEU A 399 38.92 -6.78 9.69
N ARG A 400 38.41 -7.82 9.04
CA ARG A 400 39.22 -8.72 8.21
C ARG A 400 38.81 -8.63 6.76
N SER A 401 39.79 -8.53 5.87
CA SER A 401 39.55 -8.72 4.45
C SER A 401 39.55 -10.22 4.18
N THR A 402 38.43 -10.77 3.72
CA THR A 402 38.32 -12.22 3.50
C THR A 402 39.31 -12.73 2.44
N GLN A 403 39.73 -11.84 1.53
CA GLN A 403 40.65 -12.15 0.45
C GLN A 403 42.12 -12.20 0.92
N THR A 404 42.49 -11.49 1.98
CA THR A 404 43.88 -11.41 2.48
C THR A 404 44.07 -12.19 3.77
N ASP A 405 43.10 -12.10 4.69
CA ASP A 405 43.23 -12.56 6.07
C ASP A 405 42.47 -13.88 6.30
N GLY A 406 41.79 -14.36 5.25
CA GLY A 406 40.93 -15.54 5.30
C GLY A 406 39.59 -15.30 5.98
N TYR A 407 38.85 -16.39 6.21
CA TYR A 407 37.54 -16.35 6.86
C TYR A 407 37.66 -16.26 8.38
N TRP A 408 36.66 -15.70 9.04
CA TRP A 408 36.60 -15.70 10.50
C TRP A 408 36.39 -17.11 11.05
N LYS A 409 36.93 -17.37 12.24
CA LYS A 409 36.96 -18.68 12.88
C LYS A 409 36.77 -18.49 14.38
N SER A 410 36.35 -19.53 15.08
CA SER A 410 36.20 -19.52 16.54
C SER A 410 37.50 -19.11 17.26
N GLU A 411 38.67 -19.48 16.72
CA GLU A 411 39.98 -19.08 17.24
C GLU A 411 40.14 -17.56 17.27
N HIS A 412 39.67 -16.86 16.23
CA HIS A 412 39.74 -15.40 16.15
C HIS A 412 38.82 -14.70 17.14
N MET A 413 37.71 -15.35 17.54
CA MET A 413 36.83 -14.86 18.60
C MET A 413 37.51 -14.99 19.96
N LEU A 414 38.21 -16.09 20.21
CA LEU A 414 39.00 -16.27 21.44
C LEU A 414 40.19 -15.31 21.51
N ASP A 415 40.83 -14.96 20.39
CA ASP A 415 41.88 -13.93 20.38
C ASP A 415 41.37 -12.51 20.71
N GLN A 416 40.05 -12.30 20.64
CA GLN A 416 39.40 -11.01 20.85
C GLN A 416 38.98 -10.79 22.32
N VAL A 417 38.88 -11.86 23.12
CA VAL A 417 38.41 -11.88 24.52
C VAL A 417 39.55 -12.37 25.41
#